data_AF-A0A2S7Q7C2-F1
#
_entry.id   AF-A0A2S7Q7C2-F1
#
_cell.length_a   1.000
_cell.length_b   1.000
_cell.length_c   1.000
_cell.angle_alpha   90.00
_cell.angle_beta   90.00
_cell.angle_gamma   90.00
#
_symmetry.space_group_name_H-M   'P 1'
#
loop_
_entity.id
_entity.type
_entity.pdbx_description
1 polymer ?
#
loop_
_entity_poly.entity_id
_entity_poly.type
_entity_poly.pdbx_seq_one_letter_code
_entity_poly.pdbx_strand_id
1 'polypeptide(L)'
;MSPNTSLTLLLDFKETDNITWDLVFQQLEPFRKANWLTYWTPTTGITNRPITIVATGSAPFDRIISNTTYRDTFYDAPIDNLSNNQYHANNSYYASGSLRRTVGLAAFGHLTAKQEDTVRSQVQLAEELGLKTRYWDTPSWPISFRNKIWSALEELGVRVLNVDDLTAATRWDWRMCVVGGLVICDG
;
A
#
# COMPACT_ATOMS: atom_id res chain seq x y z
N MET A 1 -8.28 -21.89 -2.62
CA MET A 1 -7.35 -20.74 -2.65
C MET A 1 -6.61 -20.78 -3.97
N SER A 2 -6.61 -19.69 -4.74
CA SER A 2 -5.84 -19.62 -5.99
C SER A 2 -4.34 -19.55 -5.65
N PRO A 3 -3.46 -20.32 -6.31
CA PRO A 3 -2.02 -20.38 -6.00
C PRO A 3 -1.24 -19.08 -6.25
N ASN A 4 -1.89 -18.02 -6.76
CA ASN A 4 -1.26 -16.72 -7.03
C ASN A 4 -1.50 -15.64 -5.96
N THR A 5 -2.14 -15.97 -4.83
CA THR A 5 -2.37 -14.98 -3.76
C THR A 5 -1.18 -14.96 -2.79
N SER A 6 -0.28 -13.98 -2.96
CA SER A 6 0.79 -13.69 -1.99
C SER A 6 0.22 -12.86 -0.83
N LEU A 7 0.52 -13.24 0.41
CA LEU A 7 0.23 -12.47 1.61
C LEU A 7 1.26 -11.35 1.74
N THR A 8 0.82 -10.10 1.78
CA THR A 8 1.71 -8.97 2.12
C THR A 8 1.58 -8.66 3.60
N LEU A 9 2.68 -8.77 4.35
CA LEU A 9 2.75 -8.40 5.77
C LEU A 9 3.38 -7.02 5.89
N LEU A 10 2.55 -6.03 6.26
CA LEU A 10 2.99 -4.66 6.49
C LEU A 10 3.40 -4.50 7.97
N LEU A 11 4.69 -4.26 8.22
CA LEU A 11 5.29 -4.10 9.54
C LEU A 11 5.50 -2.61 9.82
N ASP A 12 4.67 -2.06 10.70
CA ASP A 12 4.68 -0.64 11.07
C ASP A 12 5.60 -0.38 12.26
N PHE A 13 6.80 0.13 11.98
CA PHE A 13 7.78 0.47 13.00
C PHE A 13 7.41 1.82 13.62
N LYS A 14 7.21 1.86 14.93
CA LYS A 14 6.86 3.11 15.66
C LYS A 14 8.06 3.90 16.15
N GLU A 15 9.23 3.28 16.14
CA GLU A 15 10.48 3.86 16.62
C GLU A 15 11.63 3.54 15.67
N THR A 16 12.69 4.34 15.76
CA THR A 16 13.91 4.20 14.94
C THR A 16 14.99 3.37 15.66
N ASP A 17 14.64 2.67 16.73
CA ASP A 17 15.62 1.94 17.50
C ASP A 17 16.11 0.70 16.73
N ASN A 18 17.43 0.52 16.69
CA ASN A 18 18.03 -0.58 15.93
C ASN A 18 17.69 -1.95 16.54
N ILE A 19 17.34 -2.00 17.83
CA ILE A 19 17.04 -3.24 18.54
C ILE A 19 15.75 -3.86 18.00
N THR A 20 14.69 -3.07 17.84
CA THR A 20 13.43 -3.56 17.25
C THR A 20 13.64 -4.11 15.84
N TRP A 21 14.44 -3.42 15.01
CA TRP A 21 14.79 -3.90 13.67
C TRP A 21 15.44 -5.29 13.70
N ASP A 22 16.49 -5.45 14.50
CA ASP A 22 17.25 -6.69 14.57
C ASP A 22 16.38 -7.85 15.11
N LEU A 23 15.55 -7.58 16.13
CA LEU A 23 14.63 -8.58 16.70
C LEU A 23 13.57 -9.03 15.70
N VAL A 24 12.92 -8.10 15.00
CA VAL A 24 11.92 -8.43 13.97
C VAL A 24 12.56 -9.28 12.88
N PHE A 25 13.76 -8.91 12.41
CA PHE A 25 14.45 -9.66 11.36
C PHE A 25 14.87 -11.05 11.83
N GLN A 26 15.21 -11.23 13.10
CA GLN A 26 15.46 -12.55 13.67
C GLN A 26 14.18 -13.42 13.64
N GLN A 27 13.01 -12.85 13.92
CA GLN A 27 11.74 -13.57 13.87
C GLN A 27 11.31 -13.99 12.45
N LEU A 28 11.91 -13.41 11.41
CA LEU A 28 11.68 -13.83 10.02
C LEU A 28 12.43 -15.10 9.62
N GLU A 29 13.39 -15.56 10.43
CA GLU A 29 14.25 -16.70 10.13
C GLU A 29 13.50 -18.02 9.82
N PRO A 30 12.41 -18.39 10.53
CA PRO A 30 11.64 -19.58 10.18
C PRO A 30 11.05 -19.50 8.75
N PHE A 31 10.61 -18.31 8.31
CA PHE A 31 10.07 -18.11 6.97
C PHE A 31 11.16 -18.12 5.89
N ARG A 32 12.37 -17.63 6.22
CA ARG A 32 13.56 -17.77 5.35
C ARG A 32 13.92 -19.23 5.11
N LYS A 33 14.02 -20.02 6.20
CA LYS A 33 14.33 -21.46 6.14
C LYS A 33 13.27 -22.24 5.34
N ALA A 34 12.01 -21.82 5.42
CA ALA A 34 10.92 -22.40 4.65
C ALA A 34 10.86 -21.91 3.19
N ASN A 35 11.70 -20.95 2.79
CA ASN A 35 11.70 -20.32 1.46
C ASN A 35 10.35 -19.66 1.10
N TRP A 36 9.72 -19.01 2.09
CA TRP A 36 8.40 -18.39 1.95
C TRP A 36 8.43 -16.89 1.68
N LEU A 37 9.57 -16.23 1.89
CA LEU A 37 9.69 -14.77 1.77
C LEU A 37 10.03 -14.34 0.35
N THR A 38 9.27 -13.40 -0.21
CA THR A 38 9.61 -12.72 -1.45
C THR A 38 10.92 -11.98 -1.24
N TYR A 39 11.87 -12.13 -2.16
CA TYR A 39 13.19 -11.55 -2.01
C TYR A 39 13.71 -10.97 -3.31
N TRP A 40 14.74 -10.14 -3.21
CA TRP A 40 15.52 -9.58 -4.30
C TRP A 40 16.97 -10.04 -4.22
N THR A 41 17.56 -10.33 -5.38
CA THR A 41 19.01 -10.48 -5.58
C THR A 41 19.45 -9.67 -6.80
N PRO A 42 20.73 -9.28 -6.91
CA PRO A 42 21.23 -8.56 -8.09
C PRO A 42 21.17 -9.40 -9.37
N THR A 43 21.20 -10.73 -9.28
CA THR A 43 21.23 -11.63 -10.45
C THR A 43 19.83 -11.95 -10.99
N THR A 44 18.85 -12.19 -10.11
CA THR A 44 17.50 -12.59 -10.53
C THR A 44 16.47 -11.47 -10.46
N GLY A 45 16.80 -10.34 -9.82
CA GLY A 45 15.80 -9.37 -9.43
C GLY A 45 14.85 -9.96 -8.36
N ILE A 46 13.59 -9.55 -8.41
CA ILE A 46 12.56 -9.97 -7.44
C ILE A 46 12.08 -11.39 -7.75
N THR A 47 12.12 -12.27 -6.75
CA THR A 47 11.51 -13.60 -6.78
C THR A 47 10.31 -13.62 -5.84
N ASN A 48 9.10 -13.71 -6.40
CA ASN A 48 7.86 -13.78 -5.65
C ASN A 48 7.74 -15.10 -4.87
N ARG A 49 7.33 -15.00 -3.60
CA ARG A 49 7.02 -16.14 -2.72
C ARG A 49 5.68 -15.89 -1.98
N PRO A 50 5.16 -16.87 -1.23
CA PRO A 50 3.87 -16.73 -0.56
C PRO A 50 3.76 -15.55 0.41
N ILE A 51 4.85 -15.03 0.97
CA ILE A 51 4.86 -13.92 1.93
C ILE A 51 5.75 -12.79 1.43
N THR A 52 5.23 -11.58 1.31
CA THR A 52 6.02 -10.36 1.04
C THR A 52 6.07 -9.50 2.29
N ILE A 53 7.27 -9.23 2.81
CA ILE A 53 7.46 -8.36 3.97
C ILE A 53 7.63 -6.92 3.50
N VAL A 54 6.83 -6.00 4.03
CA VAL A 54 6.94 -4.57 3.76
C VAL A 54 7.10 -3.82 5.07
N ALA A 55 8.20 -3.11 5.25
CA ALA A 55 8.46 -2.27 6.42
C ALA A 55 7.97 -0.84 6.16
N THR A 56 7.24 -0.27 7.13
CA THR A 56 6.68 1.09 7.08
C THR A 56 6.93 1.84 8.40
N GLY A 57 6.47 3.08 8.48
CA GLY A 57 6.66 3.94 9.64
C GLY A 57 8.10 4.43 9.77
N SER A 58 8.70 4.22 10.94
CA SER A 58 10.08 4.60 11.30
C SER A 58 11.14 3.58 10.88
N ALA A 59 10.79 2.65 9.99
CA ALA A 59 11.71 1.60 9.55
C ALA A 59 12.99 2.21 8.91
N PRO A 60 14.20 1.74 9.29
CA PRO A 60 15.45 2.28 8.79
C PRO A 60 15.72 1.87 7.34
N PHE A 61 15.37 2.73 6.38
CA PHE A 61 15.55 2.47 4.94
C PHE A 61 16.98 2.04 4.57
N ASP A 62 18.00 2.67 5.16
CA ASP A 62 19.41 2.32 4.90
C ASP A 62 19.73 0.86 5.27
N ARG A 63 19.10 0.32 6.32
CA ARG A 63 19.27 -1.09 6.73
C ARG A 63 18.57 -2.05 5.78
N ILE A 64 17.48 -1.64 5.14
CA ILE A 64 16.81 -2.42 4.11
C ILE A 64 17.74 -2.57 2.90
N ILE A 65 18.40 -1.48 2.50
CA ILE A 65 19.22 -1.46 1.29
C ILE A 65 20.69 -1.83 1.52
N SER A 66 21.15 -1.95 2.76
CA SER A 66 22.56 -2.17 3.09
C SER A 66 23.10 -3.52 2.57
N ASN A 67 22.25 -4.55 2.49
CA ASN A 67 22.66 -5.82 1.91
C ASN A 67 22.48 -5.78 0.39
N THR A 68 23.60 -5.74 -0.34
CA THR A 68 23.64 -5.66 -1.80
C THR A 68 23.51 -7.02 -2.49
N THR A 69 23.49 -8.12 -1.72
CA THR A 69 23.48 -9.49 -2.24
C THR A 69 22.12 -10.18 -2.10
N TYR A 70 21.38 -9.88 -1.03
CA TYR A 70 20.10 -10.50 -0.74
C TYR A 70 19.25 -9.60 0.16
N ARG A 71 17.97 -9.40 -0.20
CA ARG A 71 17.00 -8.65 0.61
C ARG A 71 15.65 -9.33 0.53
N ASP A 72 14.97 -9.53 1.66
CA ASP A 72 13.64 -10.15 1.73
C ASP A 72 12.58 -9.26 2.39
N THR A 73 12.94 -7.99 2.58
CA THR A 73 12.07 -6.96 3.12
C THR A 73 12.12 -5.77 2.18
N PHE A 74 10.95 -5.24 1.87
CA PHE A 74 10.76 -4.07 1.00
C PHE A 74 10.28 -2.90 1.85
N TYR A 75 10.47 -1.69 1.34
CA TYR A 75 10.03 -0.47 1.99
C TYR A 75 8.63 -0.01 1.52
N ASP A 76 7.88 0.62 2.41
CA ASP A 76 6.70 1.41 2.11
C ASP A 76 7.14 2.86 1.89
N ALA A 77 7.35 3.24 0.63
CA ALA A 77 7.90 4.53 0.27
C ALA A 77 6.92 5.67 0.55
N PRO A 78 7.37 6.83 1.05
CA PRO A 78 6.53 8.02 1.18
C PRO A 78 6.07 8.53 -0.20
N ILE A 79 4.76 8.44 -0.46
CA ILE A 79 4.15 8.79 -1.75
C ILE A 79 4.36 10.25 -2.16
N ASP A 80 4.51 11.14 -1.19
CA ASP A 80 4.76 12.57 -1.36
C ASP A 80 6.25 12.90 -1.59
N ASN A 81 7.13 11.89 -1.59
CA ASN A 81 8.57 12.07 -1.69
C ASN A 81 9.24 11.09 -2.70
N LEU A 82 8.47 10.61 -3.69
CA LEU A 82 8.95 9.66 -4.70
C LEU A 82 9.99 10.25 -5.67
N SER A 83 9.97 11.58 -5.88
CA SER A 83 10.88 12.26 -6.82
C SER A 83 12.36 12.24 -6.41
N ASN A 84 12.70 11.79 -5.19
CA ASN A 84 14.09 11.66 -4.73
C ASN A 84 14.84 10.47 -5.38
N ASN A 85 14.19 9.70 -6.26
CA ASN A 85 14.78 8.63 -7.08
C ASN A 85 15.51 7.51 -6.30
N GLN A 86 15.27 7.40 -5.00
CA GLN A 86 15.83 6.34 -4.15
C GLN A 86 14.93 5.10 -4.05
N TYR A 87 13.65 5.23 -4.42
CA TYR A 87 12.66 4.16 -4.30
C TYR A 87 12.41 3.50 -5.65
N HIS A 88 12.53 2.19 -5.70
CA HIS A 88 12.33 1.37 -6.90
C HIS A 88 11.73 0.03 -6.50
N ALA A 89 11.11 -0.69 -7.43
CA ALA A 89 10.55 -2.02 -7.17
C ALA A 89 11.55 -3.00 -6.51
N ASN A 90 12.85 -2.81 -6.72
CA ASN A 90 13.88 -3.67 -6.12
C ASN A 90 14.09 -3.47 -4.60
N ASN A 91 13.64 -2.36 -4.03
CA ASN A 91 13.84 -1.98 -2.63
C ASN A 91 12.55 -1.57 -1.91
N SER A 92 11.50 -1.23 -2.66
CA SER A 92 10.22 -0.75 -2.17
C SER A 92 9.09 -1.52 -2.82
N TYR A 93 7.97 -1.65 -2.12
CA TYR A 93 6.79 -2.38 -2.61
C TYR A 93 5.56 -1.49 -2.71
N TYR A 94 5.33 -0.68 -1.68
CA TYR A 94 4.28 0.32 -1.66
C TYR A 94 4.86 1.72 -1.86
N ALA A 95 4.00 2.60 -2.36
CA ALA A 95 4.11 4.04 -2.18
C ALA A 95 2.86 4.48 -1.40
N SER A 96 3.01 4.95 -0.17
CA SER A 96 1.86 5.28 0.68
C SER A 96 1.96 6.61 1.42
N GLY A 97 0.80 7.11 1.84
CA GLY A 97 0.68 8.36 2.58
C GLY A 97 -0.73 8.62 3.10
N SER A 98 -0.86 9.60 4.00
CA SER A 98 -2.17 10.11 4.43
C SER A 98 -2.81 10.86 3.29
N LEU A 99 -4.01 10.46 2.88
CA LEU A 99 -4.79 11.19 1.87
C LEU A 99 -4.93 12.66 2.29
N ARG A 100 -5.26 12.91 3.56
CA ARG A 100 -5.42 14.26 4.07
C ARG A 100 -4.16 15.11 4.00
N ARG A 101 -2.98 14.53 4.27
CA ARG A 101 -1.71 15.26 4.24
C ARG A 101 -1.18 15.46 2.82
N THR A 102 -1.27 14.43 1.97
CA THR A 102 -0.63 14.45 0.65
C THR A 102 -1.53 15.03 -0.44
N VAL A 103 -2.85 14.93 -0.27
CA VAL A 103 -3.87 15.41 -1.25
C VAL A 103 -4.72 16.54 -0.66
N GLY A 104 -5.07 16.45 0.62
CA GLY A 104 -5.89 17.45 1.32
C GLY A 104 -7.22 16.90 1.82
N LEU A 105 -8.02 17.75 2.46
CA LEU A 105 -9.34 17.35 2.98
C LEU A 105 -10.33 17.16 1.82
N ALA A 106 -10.92 15.96 1.72
CA ALA A 106 -11.98 15.67 0.75
C ALA A 106 -13.36 16.03 1.36
N ALA A 107 -13.78 17.28 1.16
CA ALA A 107 -15.04 17.78 1.71
C ALA A 107 -16.24 17.22 0.93
N PHE A 108 -17.36 16.98 1.65
CA PHE A 108 -18.63 16.53 1.06
C PHE A 108 -18.56 15.24 0.21
N GLY A 109 -17.51 14.42 0.39
CA GLY A 109 -17.33 13.17 -0.33
C GLY A 109 -16.82 13.32 -1.76
N HIS A 110 -16.19 14.45 -2.11
CA HIS A 110 -15.63 14.69 -3.44
C HIS A 110 -14.17 15.15 -3.36
N LEU A 111 -13.37 14.72 -4.34
CA LEU A 111 -12.08 15.31 -4.64
C LEU A 111 -12.30 16.49 -5.60
N THR A 112 -11.58 17.59 -5.39
CA THR A 112 -11.52 18.68 -6.36
C THR A 112 -10.64 18.28 -7.54
N ALA A 113 -10.77 18.94 -8.70
CA ALA A 113 -9.91 18.67 -9.87
C ALA A 113 -8.40 18.71 -9.52
N LYS A 114 -7.98 19.68 -8.69
CA LYS A 114 -6.59 19.76 -8.21
C LYS A 114 -6.17 18.54 -7.36
N GLN A 115 -7.08 18.02 -6.54
CA GLN A 115 -6.84 16.83 -5.73
C GLN A 115 -6.76 15.58 -6.59
N GLU A 116 -7.63 15.46 -7.60
CA GLU A 116 -7.58 14.38 -8.59
C GLU A 116 -6.27 14.41 -9.39
N ASP A 117 -5.83 15.59 -9.84
CA ASP A 117 -4.54 15.77 -10.53
C ASP A 117 -3.38 15.35 -9.64
N THR A 118 -3.41 15.72 -8.36
CA THR A 118 -2.37 15.32 -7.38
C THR A 118 -2.32 13.80 -7.22
N VAL A 119 -3.48 13.15 -7.04
CA VAL A 119 -3.56 11.68 -6.95
C VAL A 119 -3.07 11.04 -8.23
N ARG A 120 -3.46 11.55 -9.40
CA ARG A 120 -3.07 11.03 -10.71
C ARG A 120 -1.55 11.08 -10.90
N SER A 121 -0.92 12.22 -10.60
CA SER A 121 0.54 12.35 -10.68
C SER A 121 1.26 11.42 -9.71
N GLN A 122 0.75 11.27 -8.48
CA GLN A 122 1.32 10.34 -7.49
C GLN A 122 1.19 8.87 -7.92
N VAL A 123 0.04 8.48 -8.48
CA VAL A 123 -0.18 7.13 -9.02
C VAL A 123 0.74 6.85 -10.21
N GLN A 124 0.84 7.79 -11.15
CA GLN A 124 1.71 7.65 -12.33
C GLN A 124 3.17 7.47 -11.93
N LEU A 125 3.68 8.33 -11.03
CA LEU A 125 5.07 8.23 -10.57
C LEU A 125 5.32 6.94 -9.79
N ALA A 126 4.38 6.50 -8.95
CA ALA A 126 4.50 5.22 -8.26
C ALA A 126 4.55 4.05 -9.26
N GLU A 127 3.70 4.05 -10.29
CA GLU A 127 3.66 3.02 -11.33
C GLU A 127 4.96 2.99 -12.16
N GLU A 128 5.52 4.15 -12.52
CA GLU A 128 6.82 4.25 -13.19
C GLU A 128 7.96 3.64 -12.37
N LEU A 129 7.90 3.77 -11.05
CA LEU A 129 8.86 3.17 -10.10
C LEU A 129 8.55 1.68 -9.79
N GLY A 130 7.47 1.14 -10.35
CA GLY A 130 7.01 -0.23 -10.12
C GLY A 130 6.41 -0.47 -8.72
N LEU A 131 5.89 0.59 -8.10
CA LEU A 131 5.32 0.59 -6.75
C LEU A 131 3.80 0.58 -6.77
N LYS A 132 3.20 0.05 -5.70
CA LYS A 132 1.74 0.02 -5.53
C LYS A 132 1.29 1.18 -4.64
N THR A 133 0.40 2.01 -5.15
CA THR A 133 -0.15 3.16 -4.40
C THR A 133 -1.09 2.72 -3.30
N ARG A 134 -0.95 3.31 -2.10
CA ARG A 134 -1.86 3.15 -0.96
C ARG A 134 -2.11 4.48 -0.26
N TYR A 135 -3.36 4.83 0.00
CA TYR A 135 -3.69 5.93 0.90
C TYR A 135 -4.28 5.42 2.22
N TRP A 136 -3.82 6.01 3.33
CA TRP A 136 -4.42 5.87 4.66
C TRP A 136 -5.03 7.20 5.11
N ASP A 137 -5.71 7.25 6.25
CA ASP A 137 -6.47 8.43 6.69
C ASP A 137 -7.50 8.88 5.63
N THR A 138 -8.19 7.90 5.04
CA THR A 138 -9.34 8.15 4.17
C THR A 138 -10.59 8.40 5.05
N PRO A 139 -11.60 9.15 4.58
CA PRO A 139 -12.79 9.42 5.39
C PRO A 139 -13.47 8.13 5.83
N SER A 140 -13.71 7.97 7.14
CA SER A 140 -14.40 6.79 7.68
C SER A 140 -15.92 6.98 7.80
N TRP A 141 -16.38 8.23 7.97
CA TRP A 141 -17.78 8.62 8.09
C TRP A 141 -18.00 10.06 7.57
N PRO A 142 -19.17 10.42 7.01
CA PRO A 142 -20.33 9.58 6.68
C PRO A 142 -20.01 8.46 5.67
N ILE A 143 -20.73 7.33 5.76
CA ILE A 143 -20.51 6.15 4.89
C ILE A 143 -20.64 6.51 3.40
N SER A 144 -21.62 7.34 3.04
CA SER A 144 -21.80 7.80 1.66
C SER A 144 -20.61 8.62 1.15
N PHE A 145 -19.95 9.41 2.01
CA PHE A 145 -18.77 10.19 1.64
C PHE A 145 -17.55 9.29 1.50
N ARG A 146 -17.36 8.37 2.45
CA ARG A 146 -16.33 7.33 2.38
C ARG A 146 -16.38 6.56 1.06
N ASN A 147 -17.55 6.02 0.71
CA ASN A 147 -17.70 5.23 -0.51
C ASN A 147 -17.38 6.03 -1.77
N LYS A 148 -17.84 7.30 -1.86
CA LYS A 148 -17.50 8.17 -3.00
C LYS A 148 -15.99 8.40 -3.13
N ILE A 149 -15.30 8.63 -2.00
CA ILE A 149 -13.85 8.81 -2.02
C ILE A 149 -13.12 7.52 -2.39
N TRP A 150 -13.55 6.36 -1.89
CA TRP A 150 -12.96 5.08 -2.28
C TRP A 150 -13.13 4.78 -3.77
N SER A 151 -14.32 5.01 -4.32
CA SER A 151 -14.56 4.88 -5.76
C SER A 151 -13.69 5.84 -6.57
N ALA A 152 -13.59 7.11 -6.17
CA ALA A 152 -12.73 8.07 -6.86
C ALA A 152 -11.24 7.65 -6.83
N LEU A 153 -10.74 7.16 -5.70
CA LEU A 153 -9.36 6.67 -5.60
C LEU A 153 -9.11 5.42 -6.47
N GLU A 154 -10.06 4.49 -6.50
CA GLU A 154 -10.00 3.32 -7.39
C GLU A 154 -9.97 3.73 -8.87
N GLU A 155 -10.87 4.62 -9.29
CA GLU A 155 -10.93 5.16 -10.66
C GLU A 155 -9.66 5.92 -11.06
N LEU A 156 -9.01 6.57 -10.09
CA LEU A 156 -7.71 7.24 -10.28
C LEU A 156 -6.52 6.27 -10.28
N GLY A 157 -6.75 4.97 -10.10
CA GLY A 157 -5.74 3.92 -10.24
C GLY A 157 -5.02 3.52 -8.95
N VAL A 158 -5.51 3.95 -7.78
CA VAL A 158 -4.95 3.53 -6.48
C VAL A 158 -5.07 2.01 -6.33
N ARG A 159 -3.96 1.34 -6.01
CA ARG A 159 -3.87 -0.12 -6.03
C ARG A 159 -4.29 -0.78 -4.72
N VAL A 160 -4.17 -0.09 -3.59
CA VAL A 160 -4.56 -0.58 -2.27
C VAL A 160 -5.36 0.49 -1.52
N LEU A 161 -6.58 0.14 -1.14
CA LEU A 161 -7.41 0.96 -0.26
C LEU A 161 -7.20 0.51 1.19
N ASN A 162 -6.90 1.45 2.08
CA ASN A 162 -6.91 1.19 3.52
C ASN A 162 -8.35 1.25 4.03
N VAL A 163 -8.84 0.14 4.58
CA VAL A 163 -10.24 -0.02 4.96
C VAL A 163 -10.32 -0.53 6.40
N ASP A 164 -10.90 0.27 7.30
CA ASP A 164 -11.13 -0.13 8.70
C ASP A 164 -12.41 -1.00 8.86
N ASP A 165 -13.31 -0.97 7.87
CA ASP A 165 -14.53 -1.79 7.79
C ASP A 165 -14.45 -2.80 6.64
N LEU A 166 -13.79 -3.92 6.91
CA LEU A 166 -13.63 -5.03 5.95
C LEU A 166 -14.97 -5.58 5.45
N THR A 167 -16.03 -5.51 6.25
CA THR A 167 -17.37 -5.99 5.87
C THR A 167 -18.00 -5.12 4.80
N ALA A 168 -17.79 -3.80 4.87
CA ALA A 168 -18.25 -2.90 3.81
C ALA A 168 -17.40 -2.98 2.54
N ALA A 169 -16.08 -3.14 2.65
CA ALA A 169 -15.21 -3.31 1.48
C ALA A 169 -15.56 -4.55 0.66
N THR A 170 -15.82 -5.68 1.33
CA THR A 170 -16.09 -6.98 0.69
C THR A 170 -17.45 -7.08 0.01
N ARG A 171 -18.39 -6.17 0.29
CA ARG A 171 -19.71 -6.19 -0.36
C ARG A 171 -19.68 -5.79 -1.83
N TRP A 172 -18.62 -5.13 -2.30
CA TRP A 172 -18.48 -4.61 -3.69
C TRP A 172 -19.70 -3.84 -4.24
N ASP A 173 -20.60 -3.39 -3.35
CA ASP A 173 -21.79 -2.62 -3.67
C ASP A 173 -21.60 -1.16 -3.23
N TRP A 174 -20.53 -0.54 -3.72
CA TRP A 174 -20.09 0.78 -3.27
C TRP A 174 -20.96 1.91 -3.82
N ARG A 175 -21.72 1.61 -4.88
CA ARG A 175 -22.77 2.46 -5.44
C ARG A 175 -24.09 2.39 -4.67
N MET A 176 -24.19 1.53 -3.63
CA MET A 176 -25.46 1.21 -2.95
C MET A 176 -26.52 0.73 -3.94
N CYS A 177 -26.11 -0.02 -4.96
CA CYS A 177 -27.02 -0.57 -5.95
C CYS A 177 -27.90 -1.66 -5.37
N VAL A 178 -27.61 -2.24 -4.20
CA VAL A 178 -28.46 -3.21 -3.54
C VAL A 178 -28.86 -2.74 -2.14
N VAL A 179 -30.07 -2.20 -2.02
CA VAL A 179 -30.62 -1.77 -0.72
C VAL A 179 -31.78 -2.69 -0.34
N GLY A 180 -31.63 -3.43 0.77
CA GLY A 180 -32.68 -4.35 1.24
C GLY A 180 -33.02 -5.49 0.26
N GLY A 181 -32.07 -5.87 -0.61
CA GLY A 181 -32.27 -6.92 -1.62
C GLY A 181 -32.81 -6.43 -2.97
N LEU A 182 -33.00 -5.12 -3.14
CA LEU A 182 -33.44 -4.51 -4.41
C LEU A 182 -32.27 -3.89 -5.16
N VAL A 183 -32.14 -4.22 -6.45
CA VAL A 183 -31.16 -3.58 -7.35
C VAL A 183 -31.71 -2.23 -7.82
N ILE A 184 -31.04 -1.12 -7.51
CA ILE A 184 -31.50 0.26 -7.75
C ILE A 184 -30.61 1.08 -8.70
N CYS A 185 -29.61 0.45 -9.31
CA CYS A 185 -28.83 1.03 -10.40
C CYS A 185 -29.08 0.22 -11.68
N ASP A 186 -29.21 0.91 -12.82
CA ASP A 186 -29.21 0.26 -14.12
C ASP A 186 -27.79 -0.22 -14.48
N GLY A 187 -27.72 -1.43 -15.05
CA GLY A 187 -26.47 -2.15 -15.38
C GLY A 187 -25.74 -1.62 -16.60
#